data_AF-A0A351UP17-F1
#
_entry.id   AF-A0A351UP17-F1
#
_cell.length_a   1.000
_cell.length_b   1.000
_cell.length_c   1.000
_cell.angle_alpha   90.00
_cell.angle_beta   90.00
_cell.angle_gamma   90.00
#
_symmetry.space_group_name_H-M   'P 1'
#
loop_
_entity.id
_entity.type
_entity.pdbx_description
1 polymer ?
#
loop_
_entity_poly.entity_id
_entity_poly.type
_entity_poly.pdbx_seq_one_letter_code
_entity_poly.pdbx_strand_id
1 'polypeptide(L)'
;MTKRKGQTLIEVVVATMIAAISATAVFSVVLTTTISTARSDKREAAALMLKRAQETLKNYVSAVPTESAYVPNAGKWSADSSGVWALQNGLHDISSLLTCPYVVGDPGNPTLNPGCVTCSAGSSTCRFTYTVATPSPNCGFGGGNTTDCKQVSFSLIYPD
;
A
#
# COMPACT_ATOMS: atom_id res chain seq x y z
N MET A 1 6.10 67.07 -22.84
CA MET A 1 5.03 66.17 -22.31
C MET A 1 4.69 65.15 -23.38
N THR A 2 5.14 63.91 -23.22
CA THR A 2 4.75 62.80 -24.11
C THR A 2 3.35 62.33 -23.73
N LYS A 3 2.37 62.49 -24.64
CA LYS A 3 1.00 62.01 -24.47
C LYS A 3 1.02 60.47 -24.40
N ARG A 4 0.61 59.90 -23.27
CA ARG A 4 0.38 58.45 -23.15
C ARG A 4 -0.82 58.07 -24.02
N LYS A 5 -0.66 57.07 -24.89
CA LYS A 5 -1.79 56.49 -25.64
C LYS A 5 -2.72 55.80 -24.64
N GLY A 6 -4.01 56.15 -24.67
CA GLY A 6 -5.02 55.54 -23.80
C GLY A 6 -5.16 54.05 -24.10
N GLN A 7 -5.26 53.23 -23.06
CA GLN A 7 -5.45 51.79 -23.18
C GLN A 7 -6.86 51.52 -23.70
N THR A 8 -6.98 50.71 -24.75
CA THR A 8 -8.29 50.39 -25.32
C THR A 8 -8.95 49.28 -24.50
N LEU A 9 -10.28 49.34 -24.32
CA LEU A 9 -11.02 48.37 -23.52
C LEU A 9 -10.81 46.93 -24.02
N ILE A 10 -10.66 46.75 -25.34
CA ILE A 10 -10.40 45.45 -25.97
C ILE A 10 -9.04 44.87 -25.56
N GLU A 11 -8.02 45.70 -25.39
CA GLU A 11 -6.68 45.26 -24.98
C GLU A 11 -6.68 44.72 -23.55
N VAL A 12 -7.43 45.37 -22.66
CA VAL A 12 -7.62 44.90 -21.28
C VAL A 12 -8.40 43.58 -21.25
N VAL A 13 -9.48 43.47 -22.04
CA VAL A 13 -10.28 42.24 -22.10
C VAL A 13 -9.45 41.06 -22.63
N VAL A 14 -8.70 41.25 -23.72
CA VAL A 14 -7.83 40.20 -24.27
C VAL A 14 -6.74 39.82 -23.25
N ALA A 15 -6.12 40.79 -22.59
CA ALA A 15 -5.12 40.52 -21.55
C ALA A 15 -5.71 39.72 -20.38
N THR A 16 -6.92 40.05 -19.91
CA THR A 16 -7.59 39.30 -18.84
C THR A 16 -7.96 37.88 -19.27
N MET A 17 -8.37 37.69 -20.52
CA MET A 17 -8.71 36.37 -21.04
C MET A 17 -7.46 35.47 -21.13
N ILE A 18 -6.34 36.02 -21.61
CA ILE A 18 -5.06 35.31 -21.65
C ILE A 18 -4.59 34.98 -20.22
N ALA A 19 -4.71 35.91 -19.28
CA ALA A 19 -4.35 35.68 -17.87
C ALA A 19 -5.22 34.59 -17.22
N ALA A 20 -6.51 34.54 -17.52
CA ALA A 20 -7.41 33.52 -17.00
C ALA A 20 -7.08 32.12 -17.56
N ILE A 21 -6.76 32.02 -18.85
CA ILE A 21 -6.37 30.76 -19.49
C ILE A 21 -5.03 30.27 -18.94
N SER A 22 -4.05 31.15 -18.76
CA SER A 22 -2.74 30.75 -18.22
C SER A 22 -2.84 30.33 -16.74
N ALA A 23 -3.61 31.05 -15.92
CA ALA A 23 -3.81 30.70 -14.52
C ALA A 23 -4.50 29.32 -14.36
N THR A 24 -5.55 29.05 -15.15
CA THR A 24 -6.25 27.76 -15.11
C THR A 24 -5.38 26.61 -15.60
N ALA A 25 -4.55 26.83 -16.62
CA ALA A 25 -3.61 25.82 -17.11
C ALA A 25 -2.57 25.46 -16.04
N VAL A 26 -1.95 26.45 -15.39
CA VAL A 26 -0.95 26.22 -14.34
C VAL A 26 -1.59 25.51 -13.14
N PHE A 27 -2.76 25.96 -12.70
CA PHE A 27 -3.45 25.33 -11.58
C PHE A 27 -3.84 23.87 -11.87
N SER A 28 -4.29 23.58 -13.09
CA SER A 28 -4.61 22.21 -13.53
C SER A 28 -3.39 21.31 -13.49
N VAL A 29 -2.23 21.79 -13.93
CA VAL A 29 -0.97 21.03 -13.89
C VAL A 29 -0.55 20.76 -12.44
N VAL A 30 -0.56 21.78 -11.59
CA VAL A 30 -0.16 21.65 -10.17
C VAL A 30 -1.10 20.70 -9.40
N LEU A 31 -2.41 20.80 -9.63
CA LEU A 31 -3.37 19.90 -9.00
C LEU A 31 -3.19 18.45 -9.48
N THR A 32 -2.91 18.27 -10.77
CA THR A 32 -2.70 16.94 -11.34
C THR A 32 -1.41 16.30 -10.81
N THR A 33 -0.32 17.06 -10.68
CA THR A 33 0.95 16.52 -10.18
C THR A 33 0.85 16.14 -8.70
N THR A 34 0.24 16.97 -7.87
CA THR A 34 0.11 16.72 -6.42
C THR A 34 -0.76 15.51 -6.08
N ILE A 35 -1.88 15.31 -6.79
CA ILE A 35 -2.73 14.13 -6.59
C ILE A 35 -2.03 12.87 -7.12
N SER A 36 -1.31 12.98 -8.23
CA SER A 36 -0.59 11.85 -8.84
C SER A 36 0.53 11.32 -7.94
N THR A 37 1.32 12.21 -7.33
CA THR A 37 2.41 11.80 -6.42
C THR A 37 1.86 11.14 -5.16
N ALA A 38 0.86 11.74 -4.51
CA ALA A 38 0.27 11.18 -3.30
C ALA A 38 -0.34 9.78 -3.53
N ARG A 39 -0.95 9.54 -4.70
CA ARG A 39 -1.47 8.22 -5.05
C ARG A 39 -0.36 7.22 -5.36
N SER A 40 0.73 7.67 -5.98
CA SER A 40 1.90 6.82 -6.27
C SER A 40 2.58 6.35 -4.98
N ASP A 41 2.85 7.27 -4.07
CA ASP A 41 3.55 6.98 -2.82
C ASP A 41 2.75 5.98 -1.96
N LYS A 42 1.42 6.08 -1.93
CA LYS A 42 0.56 5.10 -1.24
C LYS A 42 0.67 3.71 -1.86
N ARG A 43 0.72 3.61 -3.19
CA ARG A 43 0.87 2.33 -3.90
C ARG A 43 2.24 1.71 -3.62
N GLU A 44 3.29 2.53 -3.60
CA GLU A 44 4.65 2.07 -3.29
C GLU A 44 4.77 1.60 -1.84
N ALA A 45 4.21 2.36 -0.89
CA ALA A 45 4.13 1.97 0.51
C ALA A 45 3.39 0.65 0.71
N ALA A 46 2.21 0.50 0.07
CA ALA A 46 1.43 -0.73 0.11
C ALA A 46 2.20 -1.93 -0.49
N ALA A 47 2.90 -1.72 -1.61
CA ALA A 47 3.72 -2.75 -2.24
C ALA A 47 4.91 -3.18 -1.37
N LEU A 48 5.55 -2.23 -0.68
CA LEU A 48 6.64 -2.51 0.25
C LEU A 48 6.15 -3.32 1.46
N MET A 49 4.97 -2.99 2.00
CA MET A 49 4.36 -3.76 3.08
C MET A 49 4.00 -5.19 2.67
N LEU A 50 3.46 -5.37 1.45
CA LEU A 50 3.20 -6.70 0.89
C LEU A 50 4.49 -7.53 0.75
N LYS A 51 5.56 -6.92 0.23
CA LYS A 51 6.86 -7.61 0.12
C LYS A 51 7.42 -7.99 1.49
N ARG A 52 7.35 -7.09 2.48
CA ARG A 52 7.78 -7.37 3.84
C ARG A 52 6.98 -8.53 4.46
N ALA A 53 5.67 -8.56 4.28
CA ALA A 53 4.82 -9.65 4.74
C ALA A 53 5.17 -10.98 4.06
N GLN A 54 5.44 -10.97 2.76
CA GLN A 54 5.88 -12.16 2.03
C GLN A 54 7.23 -12.68 2.54
N GLU A 55 8.21 -11.81 2.73
CA GLU A 55 9.56 -12.18 3.21
C GLU A 55 9.52 -12.71 4.64
N THR A 56 8.78 -12.04 5.51
CA THR A 56 8.61 -12.48 6.89
C THR A 56 7.88 -13.82 6.95
N LEU A 57 6.80 -14.02 6.18
CA LEU A 57 6.09 -15.30 6.13
C LEU A 57 7.02 -16.44 5.66
N LYS A 58 7.87 -16.21 4.65
CA LYS A 58 8.83 -17.22 4.17
C LYS A 58 9.74 -17.74 5.29
N ASN A 59 10.10 -16.90 6.26
CA ASN A 59 10.92 -17.32 7.40
C ASN A 59 10.20 -18.28 8.35
N TYR A 60 8.86 -18.30 8.34
CA TYR A 60 8.03 -19.19 9.16
C TYR A 60 7.58 -20.45 8.39
N VAL A 61 7.90 -20.55 7.10
CA VAL A 61 7.65 -21.74 6.29
C VAL A 61 8.86 -22.68 6.37
N SER A 62 8.71 -23.79 7.10
CA SER A 62 9.69 -24.87 7.11
C SER A 62 9.35 -25.94 6.06
N ALA A 63 10.37 -26.62 5.56
CA ALA A 63 10.20 -27.83 4.74
C ALA A 63 9.54 -28.99 5.52
N VAL A 64 9.62 -29.01 6.85
CA VAL A 64 9.12 -30.11 7.70
C VAL A 64 8.23 -29.56 8.82
N PRO A 65 6.90 -29.47 8.61
CA PRO A 65 5.94 -28.92 9.58
C PRO A 65 5.91 -29.67 10.93
N THR A 66 6.30 -30.95 10.94
CA THR A 66 6.25 -31.82 12.13
C THR A 66 7.45 -31.62 13.07
N GLU A 67 8.47 -30.88 12.65
CA GLU A 67 9.70 -30.72 13.41
C GLU A 67 9.84 -29.29 13.93
N SER A 68 9.39 -29.05 15.17
CA SER A 68 9.44 -27.74 15.82
C SER A 68 10.86 -27.17 15.98
N ALA A 69 11.90 -27.99 15.85
CA ALA A 69 13.30 -27.58 15.90
C ALA A 69 13.73 -26.75 14.68
N TYR A 70 13.04 -26.91 13.53
CA TYR A 70 13.40 -26.25 12.27
C TYR A 70 12.40 -25.16 11.87
N VAL A 71 11.45 -24.83 12.74
CA VAL A 71 10.46 -23.78 12.48
C VAL A 71 10.52 -22.72 13.58
N PRO A 72 10.86 -21.47 13.24
CA PRO A 72 10.78 -20.36 14.19
C PRO A 72 9.39 -20.30 14.83
N ASN A 73 9.34 -20.14 16.16
CA ASN A 73 8.09 -20.07 16.94
C ASN A 73 7.11 -21.23 16.66
N ALA A 74 7.63 -22.44 16.38
CA ALA A 74 6.82 -23.60 15.97
C ALA A 74 5.93 -23.33 14.73
N GLY A 75 6.38 -22.46 13.83
CA GLY A 75 5.66 -22.06 12.62
C GLY A 75 4.50 -21.12 12.85
N LYS A 76 4.39 -20.56 14.06
CA LYS A 76 3.42 -19.52 14.38
C LYS A 76 4.01 -18.18 14.03
N TRP A 77 3.31 -17.44 13.17
CA TRP A 77 3.72 -16.11 12.82
C TRP A 77 3.21 -15.13 13.88
N SER A 78 4.09 -14.43 14.56
CA SER A 78 3.74 -13.48 15.63
C SER A 78 2.88 -12.30 15.14
N ALA A 79 2.89 -12.02 13.85
CA ALA A 79 2.03 -11.01 13.24
C ALA A 79 0.57 -11.48 13.11
N ASP A 80 0.36 -12.78 12.99
CA ASP A 80 -0.97 -13.36 12.86
C ASP A 80 -1.64 -13.45 14.23
N SER A 81 -2.76 -12.73 14.37
CA SER A 81 -3.57 -12.70 15.59
C SER A 81 -4.22 -14.05 15.93
N SER A 82 -4.32 -14.97 14.96
CA SER A 82 -4.95 -16.28 15.17
C SER A 82 -4.12 -17.22 16.06
N GLY A 83 -2.80 -17.00 16.17
CA GLY A 83 -1.89 -17.82 16.97
C GLY A 83 -1.76 -19.28 16.50
N VAL A 84 -2.24 -19.57 15.29
CA VAL A 84 -2.17 -20.88 14.67
C VAL A 84 -0.93 -21.02 13.77
N TRP A 85 -0.77 -22.17 13.14
CA TRP A 85 0.31 -22.37 12.18
C TRP A 85 0.14 -21.44 10.96
N ALA A 86 1.22 -20.77 10.55
CA ALA A 86 1.15 -19.73 9.52
C ALA A 86 0.63 -20.23 8.16
N LEU A 87 0.76 -21.53 7.88
CA LEU A 87 0.27 -22.19 6.66
C LEU A 87 -0.98 -23.06 6.89
N GLN A 88 -1.66 -22.90 8.03
CA GLN A 88 -2.96 -23.53 8.23
C GLN A 88 -3.95 -23.01 7.19
N ASN A 89 -4.85 -23.86 6.69
CA ASN A 89 -5.88 -23.39 5.77
C ASN A 89 -6.82 -22.41 6.45
N GLY A 90 -7.12 -21.31 5.77
CA GLY A 90 -8.06 -20.32 6.26
C GLY A 90 -7.62 -18.90 5.98
N LEU A 91 -8.29 -17.98 6.67
CA LEU A 91 -8.02 -16.55 6.63
C LEU A 91 -7.26 -16.17 7.90
N HIS A 92 -6.16 -15.46 7.72
CA HIS A 92 -5.28 -14.99 8.79
C HIS A 92 -5.22 -13.47 8.77
N ASP A 93 -5.22 -12.85 9.94
CA ASP A 93 -5.20 -11.39 10.09
C ASP A 93 -3.83 -10.94 10.62
N ILE A 94 -3.13 -10.21 9.77
CA ILE A 94 -1.79 -9.66 9.97
C ILE A 94 -1.81 -8.14 9.95
N SER A 95 -2.96 -7.54 10.28
CA SER A 95 -3.11 -6.07 10.37
C SER A 95 -2.14 -5.45 11.37
N SER A 96 -1.60 -6.24 12.32
CA SER A 96 -0.51 -5.86 13.22
C SER A 96 0.77 -5.40 12.50
N LEU A 97 1.01 -5.85 11.26
CA LEU A 97 2.16 -5.43 10.44
C LEU A 97 1.97 -4.05 9.83
N LEU A 98 0.74 -3.55 9.77
CA LEU A 98 0.43 -2.19 9.38
C LEU A 98 0.69 -1.24 10.57
N THR A 99 1.89 -1.31 11.13
CA THR A 99 2.42 -0.25 11.99
C THR A 99 2.83 0.91 11.11
N CYS A 100 2.11 2.03 11.18
CA CYS A 100 2.37 3.23 10.39
C CYS A 100 3.82 3.70 10.56
N PRO A 101 4.70 3.61 9.54
CA PRO A 101 6.04 4.16 9.60
C PRO A 101 6.01 5.58 9.03
N TYR A 102 5.25 6.49 9.62
CA TYR A 102 5.19 7.88 9.14
C TYR A 102 5.18 8.81 10.35
N VAL A 103 6.38 9.13 10.80
CA VAL A 103 6.59 10.11 11.86
C VAL A 103 6.20 11.47 11.30
N VAL A 104 5.28 12.16 11.97
CA VAL A 104 4.93 13.54 11.68
C VAL A 104 6.19 14.40 11.85
N GLY A 105 6.73 14.97 10.76
CA GLY A 105 7.76 16.02 10.86
C GLY A 105 9.00 15.91 9.99
N ASP A 106 9.16 14.89 9.13
CA ASP A 106 10.30 14.83 8.21
C ASP A 106 9.99 15.58 6.89
N PRO A 107 10.65 16.72 6.59
CA PRO A 107 10.36 17.52 5.39
C PRO A 107 10.67 16.81 4.06
N GLY A 108 11.37 15.67 4.10
CA GLY A 108 11.63 14.81 2.94
C GLY A 108 10.61 13.66 2.74
N ASN A 109 9.70 13.43 3.69
CA ASN A 109 8.75 12.32 3.65
C ASN A 109 7.35 12.84 4.01
N PRO A 110 6.56 13.31 3.02
CA PRO A 110 5.25 13.89 3.29
C PRO A 110 4.38 12.85 4.00
N THR A 111 3.80 13.25 5.13
CA THR A 111 2.84 12.45 5.89
C THR A 111 1.69 12.04 4.98
N LEU A 112 1.75 10.81 4.47
CA LEU A 112 0.73 10.25 3.58
C LEU A 112 -0.60 9.99 4.27
N ASN A 113 -0.61 9.93 5.61
CA ASN A 113 -1.83 9.88 6.41
C ASN A 113 -1.60 10.47 7.82
N PRO A 114 -1.91 11.75 8.07
CA PRO A 114 -1.82 12.36 9.40
C PRO A 114 -2.85 11.80 10.40
N GLY A 115 -3.80 10.99 9.94
CA GLY A 115 -4.82 10.34 10.76
C GLY A 115 -4.65 8.83 10.83
N CYS A 116 -3.41 8.31 10.72
CA CYS A 116 -3.14 6.88 10.66
C CYS A 116 -3.78 6.13 11.84
N VAL A 117 -5.01 5.64 11.63
CA VAL A 117 -5.74 4.82 12.59
C VAL A 117 -4.94 3.53 12.64
N THR A 118 -4.35 3.22 13.80
CA THR A 118 -3.68 1.94 14.02
C THR A 118 -4.60 0.84 13.52
N CYS A 119 -4.17 0.14 12.46
CA CYS A 119 -5.00 -0.87 11.82
C CYS A 119 -5.15 -2.04 12.78
N SER A 120 -6.29 -2.07 13.48
CA SER A 120 -6.64 -3.16 14.37
C SER A 120 -7.23 -4.32 13.57
N ALA A 121 -7.07 -5.54 14.07
CA ALA A 121 -7.73 -6.70 13.52
C ALA A 121 -9.24 -6.43 13.37
N GLY A 122 -9.79 -6.75 12.18
CA GLY A 122 -11.21 -6.54 11.87
C GLY A 122 -11.65 -5.12 11.51
N SER A 123 -10.73 -4.15 11.33
CA SER A 123 -11.10 -2.83 10.82
C SER A 123 -11.60 -2.90 9.37
N SER A 124 -12.66 -2.14 9.07
CA SER A 124 -13.21 -2.00 7.71
C SER A 124 -12.48 -0.94 6.87
N THR A 125 -11.70 -0.07 7.50
CA THR A 125 -10.98 1.04 6.84
C THR A 125 -9.54 0.70 6.53
N CYS A 126 -8.94 -0.22 7.29
CA CYS A 126 -7.58 -0.66 7.09
C CYS A 126 -7.45 -2.12 7.52
N ARG A 127 -7.04 -3.01 6.61
CA ARG A 127 -7.02 -4.45 6.86
C ARG A 127 -5.88 -5.10 6.09
N PHE A 128 -5.07 -5.90 6.78
CA PHE A 128 -4.09 -6.76 6.14
C PHE A 128 -4.38 -8.21 6.49
N THR A 129 -4.78 -8.99 5.50
CA THR A 129 -5.04 -10.42 5.67
C THR A 129 -4.30 -11.23 4.64
N TYR A 130 -4.13 -12.50 4.92
CA TYR A 130 -3.74 -13.48 3.92
C TYR A 130 -4.61 -14.72 4.02
N THR A 131 -4.84 -15.38 2.89
CA THR A 131 -5.55 -16.64 2.83
C THR A 131 -4.61 -17.75 2.39
N VAL A 132 -4.73 -18.90 3.03
CA VAL A 132 -4.00 -20.11 2.68
C VAL A 132 -4.99 -21.17 2.22
N ALA A 133 -4.74 -21.75 1.04
CA ALA A 133 -5.55 -22.82 0.48
C ALA A 133 -4.70 -24.06 0.16
N THR A 134 -5.20 -25.26 0.55
CA THR A 134 -4.87 -26.54 -0.12
C THR A 134 -5.88 -26.83 -1.22
N PRO A 135 -5.45 -27.49 -2.31
CA PRO A 135 -4.15 -27.43 -2.95
C PRO A 135 -4.24 -26.78 -4.32
N SER A 136 -3.20 -26.02 -4.68
CA SER A 136 -3.05 -25.62 -6.07
C SER A 136 -2.55 -26.83 -6.86
N PRO A 137 -3.26 -27.30 -7.90
CA PRO A 137 -2.79 -28.40 -8.75
C PRO A 137 -1.50 -28.05 -9.52
N ASN A 138 -1.08 -26.77 -9.51
CA ASN A 138 0.08 -26.28 -10.25
C ASN A 138 1.08 -25.62 -9.32
N CYS A 139 1.64 -26.40 -8.40
CA CYS A 139 2.80 -25.97 -7.61
C CYS A 139 4.04 -25.69 -8.48
N GLY A 140 4.04 -26.04 -9.77
CA GLY A 140 5.17 -25.83 -10.70
C GLY A 140 6.39 -26.73 -10.43
N PHE A 141 6.35 -27.54 -9.38
CA PHE A 141 7.46 -28.41 -8.95
C PHE A 141 7.38 -29.86 -9.50
N GLY A 142 6.47 -30.14 -10.44
CA GLY A 142 6.39 -31.47 -11.07
C GLY A 142 6.01 -32.63 -10.13
N GLY A 143 5.67 -32.35 -8.87
CA GLY A 143 5.21 -33.33 -7.89
C GLY A 143 3.73 -33.67 -8.12
N GLY A 144 3.44 -34.95 -8.32
CA GLY A 144 2.09 -35.46 -8.64
C GLY A 144 1.11 -35.48 -7.47
N ASN A 145 1.48 -35.00 -6.28
CA ASN A 145 0.61 -35.02 -5.10
C ASN A 145 0.04 -33.64 -4.81
N THR A 146 -1.29 -33.61 -4.65
CA THR A 146 -2.09 -32.42 -4.32
C THR A 146 -1.95 -31.99 -2.85
N THR A 147 -0.85 -32.30 -2.17
CA THR A 147 -0.64 -31.91 -0.76
C THR A 147 0.65 -31.13 -0.57
N ASP A 148 1.46 -30.99 -1.62
CA ASP A 148 2.87 -30.63 -1.50
C ASP A 148 3.09 -29.11 -1.53
N CYS A 149 2.07 -28.33 -1.91
CA CYS A 149 2.14 -26.87 -1.83
C CYS A 149 0.85 -26.24 -1.33
N LYS A 150 1.02 -25.08 -0.71
CA LYS A 150 -0.05 -24.17 -0.29
C LYS A 150 0.02 -22.91 -1.14
N GLN A 151 -1.12 -22.43 -1.61
CA GLN A 151 -1.20 -21.10 -2.21
C GLN A 151 -1.51 -20.09 -1.11
N VAL A 152 -0.69 -19.04 -1.05
CA VAL A 152 -0.91 -17.90 -0.15
C VAL A 152 -1.31 -16.70 -0.99
N SER A 153 -2.44 -16.09 -0.68
CA SER A 153 -2.90 -14.85 -1.31
C SER A 153 -2.98 -13.75 -0.25
N PHE A 154 -2.35 -12.61 -0.52
CA PHE A 154 -2.38 -11.46 0.38
C PHE A 154 -3.45 -10.47 -0.07
N SER A 155 -4.18 -9.91 0.90
CA SER A 155 -5.17 -8.85 0.67
C SER A 155 -4.91 -7.70 1.62
N LEU A 156 -4.69 -6.52 1.04
CA LEU A 156 -4.41 -5.29 1.76
C LEU A 156 -5.47 -4.24 1.38
N ILE A 157 -6.21 -3.77 2.39
CA ILE A 157 -7.04 -2.58 2.33
C ILE A 157 -6.22 -1.48 3.00
N TYR A 158 -5.71 -0.56 2.20
CA TYR A 158 -4.94 0.58 2.67
C TYR A 158 -5.88 1.78 2.82
N PRO A 159 -5.85 2.51 3.95
CA PRO A 159 -6.74 3.64 4.17
C PRO A 159 -6.43 4.79 3.19
N ASP A 160 -7.49 5.45 2.73
CA ASP A 160 -7.40 6.69 1.95
C ASP A 160 -6.83 7.85 2.78
#